data_AF-A0A7Y4L732-F1
#
_entry.id   AF-A0A7Y4L732-F1
#
_cell.length_a   1.000
_cell.length_b   1.000
_cell.length_c   1.000
_cell.angle_alpha   90.00
_cell.angle_beta   90.00
_cell.angle_gamma   90.00
#
_symmetry.space_group_name_H-M   'P 1'
#
loop_
_entity.id
_entity.type
_entity.pdbx_description
1 polymer ?
#
loop_
_entity_poly.entity_id
_entity_poly.type
_entity_poly.pdbx_seq_one_letter_code
_entity_poly.pdbx_strand_id
1 'polypeptide(L)'
;MTEPVHVIRRLEKALTDHDFTWSLVLTGEDQTDKLATLTADLRGPVSTTGDGKQITSGFSYWGIGPTIAWANATSDPFYLVMKAGTESFLRHWRKVRPHLDKGGYHFVSLGIGTGVKDRTILEDLRRSNPNMFYVPVDMSSEMLRLGTVEPVRSARFPIEQVLPVQLDFSLAHNMKELGQMLGRLVDDEPLLYTLTGNTLANFEDDEDLLRLIAQALRPQDRLLLEVASTTRLDQASADAAADEYHQTRAFAEFVTSALRYNTDLKIENERVKFVGEIEDDDALLVKILWQNDTDAEIRMGLPDHTEVPLPVGDTIRLYTTRKYSTARLKRLTTACKLTPVEAIQSQFRYQRRPNPFGLELLLLAPEGAEEADHTLADDIWAR
;
A
#
# COMPACT_ATOMS: atom_id res chain seq x y z
N MET A 1 2.15 24.31 42.95
CA MET A 1 2.91 23.22 42.29
C MET A 1 2.43 23.18 40.85
N THR A 2 3.26 23.61 39.90
CA THR A 2 2.96 23.51 38.47
C THR A 2 3.09 22.05 38.05
N GLU A 3 2.03 21.46 37.50
CA GLU A 3 2.13 20.15 36.85
C GLU A 3 3.33 20.12 35.89
N PRO A 4 4.12 19.05 35.85
CA PRO A 4 5.21 18.94 34.90
C PRO A 4 4.63 19.05 33.48
N VAL A 5 5.01 20.10 32.77
CA VAL A 5 4.69 20.21 31.34
C VAL A 5 5.39 19.06 30.63
N HIS A 6 4.60 18.07 30.21
CA HIS A 6 5.09 16.90 29.48
C HIS A 6 5.93 17.34 28.27
N VAL A 7 7.05 16.65 28.04
CA VAL A 7 8.02 16.97 26.98
C VAL A 7 7.37 17.17 25.61
N ILE A 8 6.30 16.42 25.33
CA ILE A 8 5.51 16.50 24.10
C ILE A 8 4.89 17.90 23.90
N ARG A 9 4.32 18.51 24.94
CA ARG A 9 3.74 19.87 24.87
C ARG A 9 4.81 20.94 24.65
N ARG A 10 6.04 20.71 25.13
CA ARG A 10 7.17 21.63 24.84
C ARG A 10 7.68 21.47 23.42
N LEU A 11 7.71 20.24 22.91
CA LEU A 11 8.04 19.96 21.51
C LEU A 11 7.02 20.60 20.58
N GLU A 12 5.72 20.42 20.82
CA GLU A 12 4.64 21.05 20.07
C GLU A 12 4.88 22.56 19.86
N LYS A 13 5.13 23.28 20.95
CA LYS A 13 5.43 24.72 20.92
C LYS A 13 6.74 25.06 20.19
N ALA A 14 7.76 24.23 20.30
CA ALA A 14 9.04 24.46 19.63
C ALA A 14 8.96 24.20 18.12
N LEU A 15 8.05 23.33 17.68
CA LEU A 15 7.88 22.95 16.28
C LEU A 15 6.97 23.93 15.51
N THR A 16 6.19 24.78 16.19
CA THR A 16 5.24 25.70 15.54
C THR A 16 5.91 26.94 14.89
N ASP A 17 7.14 27.28 15.28
CA ASP A 17 7.78 28.58 14.98
C ASP A 17 8.89 28.54 13.89
N HIS A 18 8.97 27.49 13.06
CA HIS A 18 10.08 27.33 12.11
C HIS A 18 9.65 26.95 10.68
N ASP A 19 10.32 27.56 9.69
CA ASP A 19 10.22 27.20 8.26
C ASP A 19 10.77 25.79 7.95
N PHE A 20 11.46 25.17 8.92
CA PHE A 20 12.00 23.83 8.78
C PHE A 20 10.95 22.77 9.16
N THR A 21 10.66 21.85 8.24
CA THR A 21 9.67 20.81 8.47
C THR A 21 10.27 19.63 9.25
N TRP A 22 10.16 19.71 10.57
CA TRP A 22 10.39 18.56 11.45
C TRP A 22 9.30 17.49 11.23
N SER A 23 9.68 16.22 11.41
CA SER A 23 8.75 15.10 11.45
C SER A 23 9.03 14.29 12.70
N LEU A 24 8.00 14.07 13.52
CA LEU A 24 8.03 13.08 14.59
C LEU A 24 7.60 11.74 13.99
N VAL A 25 8.34 10.67 14.27
CA VAL A 25 7.99 9.32 13.82
C VAL A 25 8.07 8.38 15.02
N LEU A 26 7.03 7.58 15.21
CA LEU A 26 7.02 6.50 16.18
C LEU A 26 7.57 5.25 15.50
N THR A 27 8.73 4.77 15.93
CA THR A 27 9.36 3.60 15.32
C THR A 27 9.09 2.35 16.15
N GLY A 28 8.31 1.42 15.59
CA GLY A 28 8.07 0.09 16.16
C GLY A 28 9.03 -0.99 15.62
N GLU A 29 9.72 -0.71 14.52
CA GLU A 29 10.56 -1.68 13.81
C GLU A 29 12.00 -1.76 14.35
N ASP A 30 12.51 -2.99 14.51
CA ASP A 30 13.95 -3.24 14.65
C ASP A 30 14.61 -3.31 13.26
N GLN A 31 15.42 -2.30 12.96
CA GLN A 31 16.09 -2.20 11.66
C GLN A 31 17.12 -3.32 11.43
N THR A 32 17.67 -3.90 12.50
CA THR A 32 18.63 -5.01 12.42
C THR A 32 17.94 -6.28 11.91
N ASP A 33 16.76 -6.59 12.46
CA ASP A 33 15.97 -7.75 12.06
C ASP A 33 15.45 -7.60 10.63
N LYS A 34 15.13 -6.37 10.20
CA LYS A 34 14.75 -6.08 8.81
C LYS A 34 15.88 -6.35 7.82
N LEU A 35 17.11 -5.93 8.14
CA LEU A 35 18.26 -6.22 7.29
C LEU A 35 18.54 -7.73 7.24
N ALA A 36 18.43 -8.43 8.37
CA ALA A 36 18.57 -9.87 8.43
C ALA A 36 17.51 -10.60 7.58
N THR A 37 16.26 -10.13 7.60
CA THR A 37 15.18 -10.67 6.79
C THR A 37 15.44 -10.47 5.29
N LEU A 38 15.78 -9.25 4.87
CA LEU A 38 16.10 -8.94 3.47
C LEU A 38 17.27 -9.79 2.94
N THR A 39 18.34 -9.94 3.74
CA THR A 39 19.48 -10.76 3.33
C THR A 39 19.14 -12.25 3.30
N ALA A 40 18.25 -12.73 4.17
CA ALA A 40 17.74 -14.10 4.11
C ALA A 40 16.92 -14.34 2.83
N ASP A 41 16.02 -13.43 2.47
CA ASP A 41 15.22 -13.51 1.23
C ASP A 41 16.11 -13.56 -0.01
N LEU A 42 17.20 -12.78 -0.03
CA LEU A 42 18.17 -12.76 -1.15
C LEU A 42 19.10 -13.97 -1.19
N ARG A 43 19.14 -14.79 -0.13
CA ARG A 43 19.84 -16.08 -0.08
C ARG A 43 18.92 -17.27 -0.38
N GLY A 44 17.69 -17.00 -0.80
CA GLY A 44 16.75 -18.04 -1.24
C GLY A 44 17.36 -19.01 -2.27
N PRO A 45 16.74 -20.18 -2.44
CA PRO A 45 17.25 -21.21 -3.35
C PRO A 45 17.33 -20.71 -4.80
N VAL A 46 18.07 -21.44 -5.63
CA VAL A 46 18.08 -21.21 -7.08
C VAL A 46 16.68 -21.47 -7.63
N SER A 47 16.17 -20.57 -8.47
CA SER A 47 14.86 -20.69 -9.10
C SER A 47 14.90 -20.11 -10.51
N THR A 48 14.16 -20.71 -11.44
CA THR A 48 13.95 -20.18 -12.79
C THR A 48 12.59 -19.49 -12.94
N THR A 49 11.78 -19.46 -11.88
CA THR A 49 10.38 -18.97 -11.88
C THR A 49 10.16 -17.80 -10.93
N GLY A 50 11.17 -17.39 -10.16
CA GLY A 50 11.07 -16.33 -9.17
C GLY A 50 10.50 -16.77 -7.82
N ASP A 51 10.49 -18.07 -7.52
CA ASP A 51 9.99 -18.60 -6.23
C ASP A 51 11.13 -18.97 -5.27
N GLY A 52 12.34 -18.46 -5.55
CA GLY A 52 13.55 -18.66 -4.76
C GLY A 52 13.98 -17.38 -4.05
N LYS A 53 14.93 -16.64 -4.64
CA LYS A 53 15.41 -15.36 -4.10
C LYS A 53 14.43 -14.25 -4.38
N GLN A 54 14.27 -13.32 -3.44
CA GLN A 54 13.31 -12.23 -3.63
C GLN A 54 13.58 -10.95 -2.85
N ILE A 55 12.86 -9.90 -3.25
CA ILE A 55 12.58 -8.69 -2.47
C ILE A 55 11.10 -8.76 -2.07
N THR A 56 10.83 -9.03 -0.80
CA THR A 56 9.46 -9.04 -0.27
C THR A 56 8.87 -7.61 -0.30
N SER A 57 7.56 -7.48 -0.58
CA SER A 57 6.85 -6.22 -0.89
C SER A 57 7.26 -4.98 -0.07
N GLY A 58 7.33 -5.11 1.26
CA GLY A 58 7.73 -3.99 2.13
C GLY A 58 9.12 -3.44 1.79
N PHE A 59 10.09 -4.33 1.50
CA PHE A 59 11.47 -3.94 1.19
C PHE A 59 11.60 -3.20 -0.15
N SER A 60 10.63 -3.35 -1.06
CA SER A 60 10.57 -2.59 -2.31
C SER A 60 10.45 -1.08 -2.07
N TYR A 61 10.10 -0.64 -0.86
CA TYR A 61 9.94 0.77 -0.49
C TYR A 61 10.95 1.24 0.57
N TRP A 62 11.77 0.33 1.10
CA TRP A 62 12.63 0.60 2.24
C TRP A 62 13.91 1.34 1.83
N GLY A 63 14.11 2.54 2.38
CA GLY A 63 15.25 3.40 2.12
C GLY A 63 15.00 4.52 1.11
N ILE A 64 15.98 5.42 1.00
CA ILE A 64 15.87 6.67 0.22
C ILE A 64 15.73 6.38 -1.29
N GLY A 65 16.55 5.47 -1.83
CA GLY A 65 16.55 5.13 -3.25
C GLY A 65 15.19 4.62 -3.73
N PRO A 66 14.64 3.58 -3.08
CA PRO A 66 13.32 3.06 -3.43
C PRO A 66 12.18 4.06 -3.23
N THR A 67 12.23 4.87 -2.17
CA THR A 67 11.23 5.93 -1.93
C THR A 67 11.18 6.95 -3.07
N ILE A 68 12.34 7.43 -3.54
CA ILE A 68 12.41 8.37 -4.67
C ILE A 68 11.93 7.69 -5.95
N ALA A 69 12.33 6.44 -6.20
CA ALA A 69 11.93 5.71 -7.38
C ALA A 69 10.40 5.50 -7.42
N TRP A 70 9.78 5.20 -6.28
CA TRP A 70 8.32 5.12 -6.16
C TRP A 70 7.61 6.45 -6.44
N ALA A 71 8.12 7.56 -5.89
CA ALA A 71 7.57 8.89 -6.16
C ALA A 71 7.62 9.25 -7.66
N ASN A 72 8.70 8.85 -8.35
CA ASN A 72 8.81 9.00 -9.80
C ASN A 72 7.84 8.08 -10.56
N ALA A 73 7.74 6.81 -10.16
CA ALA A 73 6.84 5.83 -10.78
C ALA A 73 5.37 6.27 -10.70
N THR A 74 4.93 6.74 -9.53
CA THR A 74 3.55 7.22 -9.32
C THR A 74 3.23 8.52 -10.07
N SER A 75 4.25 9.26 -10.49
CA SER A 75 4.11 10.47 -11.32
C SER A 75 4.17 10.18 -12.82
N ASP A 76 4.48 8.95 -13.22
CA ASP A 76 4.58 8.55 -14.63
C ASP A 76 3.18 8.42 -15.25
N PRO A 77 2.86 9.17 -16.33
CA PRO A 77 1.54 9.09 -16.96
C PRO A 77 1.25 7.76 -17.65
N PHE A 78 2.26 6.91 -17.85
CA PHE A 78 2.11 5.55 -18.40
C PHE A 78 1.86 4.51 -17.31
N TYR A 79 2.10 4.82 -16.03
CA TYR A 79 1.72 3.93 -14.93
C TYR A 79 0.22 4.03 -14.64
N LEU A 80 -0.59 3.32 -15.42
CA LEU A 80 -2.05 3.55 -15.46
C LEU A 80 -2.77 3.28 -14.15
N VAL A 81 -2.38 2.27 -13.38
CA VAL A 81 -2.96 1.99 -12.06
C VAL A 81 -2.87 3.22 -11.17
N MET A 82 -1.69 3.84 -11.11
CA MET A 82 -1.47 5.03 -10.27
C MET A 82 -2.10 6.29 -10.83
N LYS A 83 -1.97 6.52 -12.13
CA LYS A 83 -2.57 7.67 -12.81
C LYS A 83 -4.10 7.65 -12.68
N ALA A 84 -4.73 6.56 -13.12
CA ALA A 84 -6.18 6.44 -13.09
C ALA A 84 -6.71 6.48 -11.66
N GLY A 85 -6.01 5.84 -10.71
CA GLY A 85 -6.35 5.89 -9.29
C GLY A 85 -6.33 7.32 -8.77
N THR A 86 -5.26 8.06 -9.02
CA THR A 86 -5.12 9.45 -8.56
C THR A 86 -6.15 10.39 -9.20
N GLU A 87 -6.32 10.35 -10.52
CA GLU A 87 -7.25 11.23 -11.25
C GLU A 87 -8.72 10.95 -10.92
N SER A 88 -9.05 9.69 -10.62
CA SER A 88 -10.43 9.29 -10.30
C SER A 88 -10.77 9.38 -8.82
N PHE A 89 -9.78 9.43 -7.93
CA PHE A 89 -9.97 9.26 -6.49
C PHE A 89 -11.01 10.22 -5.90
N LEU A 90 -10.87 11.52 -6.14
CA LEU A 90 -11.82 12.52 -5.60
C LEU A 90 -13.27 12.25 -6.03
N ARG A 91 -13.48 11.79 -7.26
CA ARG A 91 -14.81 11.45 -7.76
C ARG A 91 -15.35 10.20 -7.08
N HIS A 92 -14.52 9.19 -6.85
CA HIS A 92 -14.92 7.97 -6.14
C HIS A 92 -15.15 8.25 -4.65
N TRP A 93 -14.25 8.98 -4.00
CA TRP A 93 -14.39 9.43 -2.61
C TRP A 93 -15.73 10.14 -2.36
N ARG A 94 -16.17 11.02 -3.27
CA ARG A 94 -17.48 11.71 -3.15
C ARG A 94 -18.68 10.78 -3.10
N LYS A 95 -18.56 9.57 -3.66
CA LYS A 95 -19.60 8.53 -3.59
C LYS A 95 -19.46 7.64 -2.36
N VAL A 96 -18.23 7.42 -1.88
CA VAL A 96 -17.97 6.64 -0.66
C VAL A 96 -18.32 7.43 0.61
N ARG A 97 -17.90 8.69 0.71
CA ARG A 97 -18.00 9.49 1.93
C ARG A 97 -19.40 9.61 2.55
N PRO A 98 -20.54 9.57 1.80
CA PRO A 98 -21.87 9.61 2.42
C PRO A 98 -22.18 8.37 3.27
N HIS A 99 -21.46 7.26 3.05
CA HIS A 99 -21.58 6.01 3.80
C HIS A 99 -20.65 5.94 5.03
N LEU A 100 -19.87 7.00 5.28
CA LEU A 100 -19.16 7.16 6.54
C LEU A 100 -20.11 7.85 7.52
N ASP A 101 -20.38 7.19 8.64
CA ASP A 101 -21.31 7.65 9.67
C ASP A 101 -21.04 9.09 10.13
N LYS A 102 -22.10 9.79 10.57
CA LYS A 102 -22.07 11.22 10.93
C LYS A 102 -21.21 11.55 12.17
N GLY A 103 -20.63 10.54 12.83
CA GLY A 103 -19.84 10.68 14.06
C GLY A 103 -18.42 11.22 13.87
N GLY A 104 -17.92 11.26 12.63
CA GLY A 104 -16.57 11.72 12.32
C GLY A 104 -15.50 10.68 12.68
N TYR A 105 -14.51 10.51 11.80
CA TYR A 105 -13.52 9.42 11.90
C TYR A 105 -12.13 9.98 12.17
N HIS A 106 -11.30 9.26 12.94
CA HIS A 106 -9.85 9.40 12.82
C HIS A 106 -9.35 8.59 11.62
N PHE A 107 -8.19 8.94 11.10
CA PHE A 107 -7.73 8.40 9.82
C PHE A 107 -6.41 7.65 9.98
N VAL A 108 -6.41 6.36 9.62
CA VAL A 108 -5.23 5.49 9.61
C VAL A 108 -4.91 5.11 8.16
N SER A 109 -3.71 5.46 7.69
CA SER A 109 -3.29 5.19 6.31
C SER A 109 -2.23 4.10 6.29
N LEU A 110 -2.59 2.88 5.86
CA LEU A 110 -1.68 1.75 5.74
C LEU A 110 -0.98 1.79 4.38
N GLY A 111 0.33 2.04 4.37
CA GLY A 111 1.11 2.24 3.15
C GLY A 111 0.81 3.58 2.51
N ILE A 112 1.22 4.67 3.18
CA ILE A 112 0.90 6.06 2.80
C ILE A 112 1.32 6.42 1.36
N GLY A 113 2.41 5.83 0.87
CA GLY A 113 3.00 6.19 -0.42
C GLY A 113 3.29 7.68 -0.52
N THR A 114 2.78 8.36 -1.55
CA THR A 114 2.94 9.81 -1.73
C THR A 114 1.89 10.65 -0.99
N GLY A 115 0.90 10.02 -0.34
CA GLY A 115 -0.19 10.66 0.39
C GLY A 115 -1.10 11.58 -0.45
N VAL A 116 -1.02 11.51 -1.79
CA VAL A 116 -1.86 12.33 -2.69
C VAL A 116 -3.35 12.07 -2.48
N LYS A 117 -3.73 10.81 -2.21
CA LYS A 117 -5.12 10.43 -1.92
C LYS A 117 -5.51 10.84 -0.50
N ASP A 118 -4.61 10.66 0.45
CA ASP A 118 -4.76 11.03 1.86
C ASP A 118 -5.10 12.52 2.01
N ARG A 119 -4.50 13.41 1.21
CA ARG A 119 -4.88 14.84 1.17
C ARG A 119 -6.39 15.02 0.98
N THR A 120 -7.00 14.26 0.06
CA THR A 120 -8.44 14.36 -0.23
C THR A 120 -9.28 13.93 0.97
N ILE A 121 -8.85 12.86 1.67
CA ILE A 121 -9.53 12.34 2.85
C ILE A 121 -9.37 13.32 4.02
N LEU A 122 -8.16 13.84 4.25
CA LEU A 122 -7.87 14.80 5.32
C LEU A 122 -8.72 16.07 5.18
N GLU A 123 -8.81 16.66 3.99
CA GLU A 123 -9.62 17.86 3.75
C GLU A 123 -11.13 17.66 4.03
N ASP A 124 -11.63 16.44 3.86
CA ASP A 124 -13.05 16.10 4.01
C ASP A 124 -13.36 15.66 5.45
N LEU A 125 -12.63 14.68 5.99
CA LEU A 125 -12.83 14.17 7.35
C LEU A 125 -12.60 15.25 8.41
N ARG A 126 -11.64 16.15 8.18
CA ARG A 126 -11.37 17.25 9.12
C ARG A 126 -12.57 18.16 9.36
N ARG A 127 -13.42 18.32 8.34
CA ARG A 127 -14.64 19.16 8.46
C ARG A 127 -15.68 18.51 9.38
N SER A 128 -15.72 17.18 9.37
CA SER A 128 -16.64 16.38 10.19
C SER A 128 -16.09 16.08 11.59
N ASN A 129 -14.77 15.93 11.73
CA ASN A 129 -14.08 15.75 13.01
C ASN A 129 -12.88 16.71 13.15
N PRO A 130 -13.08 17.91 13.72
CA PRO A 130 -12.01 18.87 14.03
C PRO A 130 -11.04 18.46 15.14
N ASN A 131 -11.19 17.27 15.72
CA ASN A 131 -10.23 16.71 16.68
C ASN A 131 -9.62 15.39 16.18
N MET A 132 -9.85 15.02 14.92
CA MET A 132 -9.35 13.77 14.38
C MET A 132 -7.82 13.70 14.45
N PHE A 133 -7.32 12.47 14.59
CA PHE A 133 -5.90 12.15 14.42
C PHE A 133 -5.70 11.57 13.02
N TYR A 134 -4.56 11.90 12.43
CA TYR A 134 -4.07 11.28 11.21
C TYR A 134 -2.85 10.43 11.55
N VAL A 135 -2.98 9.11 11.35
CA VAL A 135 -1.98 8.11 11.71
C VAL A 135 -1.50 7.41 10.42
N PRO A 136 -0.55 8.01 9.70
CA PRO A 136 0.07 7.31 8.58
C PRO A 136 1.00 6.21 9.07
N VAL A 137 0.92 5.05 8.44
CA VAL A 137 1.67 3.83 8.78
C VAL A 137 2.40 3.35 7.55
N ASP A 138 3.71 3.14 7.67
CA ASP A 138 4.53 2.58 6.59
C ASP A 138 5.77 1.92 7.21
N MET A 139 6.33 0.90 6.55
CA MET A 139 7.60 0.32 7.00
C MET A 139 8.78 1.29 6.72
N SER A 140 8.64 2.17 5.74
CA SER A 140 9.66 3.12 5.30
C SER A 140 9.50 4.47 5.98
N SER A 141 10.50 4.87 6.78
CA SER A 141 10.53 6.20 7.41
C SER A 141 10.61 7.34 6.38
N GLU A 142 11.29 7.08 5.26
CA GLU A 142 11.42 7.98 4.13
C GLU A 142 10.08 8.16 3.42
N MET A 143 9.32 7.07 3.25
CA MET A 143 7.97 7.13 2.69
C MET A 143 7.01 7.88 3.61
N LEU A 144 7.05 7.63 4.94
CA LEU A 144 6.28 8.42 5.91
C LEU A 144 6.57 9.90 5.79
N ARG A 145 7.85 10.28 5.71
CA ARG A 145 8.23 11.68 5.56
C ARG A 145 7.72 12.28 4.25
N LEU A 146 7.91 11.56 3.14
CA LEU A 146 7.50 12.02 1.81
C LEU A 146 5.98 12.15 1.70
N GLY A 147 5.25 11.11 2.10
CA GLY A 147 3.79 11.04 1.98
C GLY A 147 3.03 11.89 3.00
N THR A 148 3.66 12.30 4.11
CA THR A 148 2.97 13.06 5.16
C THR A 148 3.08 14.57 4.94
N VAL A 149 4.29 15.07 4.66
CA VAL A 149 4.60 16.50 4.74
C VAL A 149 3.72 17.33 3.82
N GLU A 150 3.69 17.00 2.52
CA GLU A 150 2.98 17.82 1.54
C GLU A 150 1.45 17.70 1.66
N PRO A 151 0.86 16.50 1.84
CA PRO A 151 -0.58 16.35 2.08
C PRO A 151 -1.07 17.08 3.33
N VAL A 152 -0.37 16.97 4.46
CA VAL A 152 -0.73 17.67 5.71
C VAL A 152 -0.66 19.17 5.52
N ARG A 153 0.43 19.68 4.92
CA ARG A 153 0.60 21.11 4.64
C ARG A 153 -0.46 21.65 3.70
N SER A 154 -0.69 20.95 2.58
CA SER A 154 -1.68 21.34 1.57
C SER A 154 -3.10 21.35 2.14
N ALA A 155 -3.46 20.34 2.94
CA ALA A 155 -4.76 20.26 3.62
C ALA A 155 -4.88 21.25 4.79
N ARG A 156 -3.79 21.96 5.16
CA ARG A 156 -3.68 22.79 6.37
C ARG A 156 -4.07 22.01 7.63
N PHE A 157 -3.69 20.74 7.67
CA PHE A 157 -4.00 19.86 8.78
C PHE A 157 -3.05 20.14 9.95
N PRO A 158 -3.52 20.16 11.21
CA PRO A 158 -2.67 20.50 12.35
C PRO A 158 -1.62 19.43 12.59
N ILE A 159 -0.34 19.83 12.65
CA ILE A 159 0.78 18.89 12.75
C ILE A 159 0.77 18.12 14.07
N GLU A 160 0.23 18.70 15.14
CA GLU A 160 0.04 18.10 16.46
C GLU A 160 -0.96 16.94 16.46
N GLN A 161 -1.77 16.82 15.40
CA GLN A 161 -2.72 15.73 15.19
C GLN A 161 -2.20 14.66 14.22
N VAL A 162 -0.94 14.78 13.77
CA VAL A 162 -0.30 13.83 12.86
C VAL A 162 0.63 12.92 13.65
N LEU A 163 0.42 11.61 13.56
CA LEU A 163 1.17 10.58 14.29
C LEU A 163 1.73 9.54 13.31
N PRO A 164 2.84 9.83 12.61
CA PRO A 164 3.48 8.85 11.74
C PRO A 164 4.03 7.65 12.53
N VAL A 165 3.72 6.45 12.07
CA VAL A 165 4.13 5.19 12.69
C VAL A 165 4.94 4.37 11.69
N GLN A 166 6.23 4.20 11.97
CA GLN A 166 7.06 3.28 11.22
C GLN A 166 6.82 1.86 11.72
N LEU A 167 6.08 1.09 10.92
CA LEU A 167 5.61 -0.25 11.27
C LEU A 167 5.28 -1.08 10.02
N ASP A 168 5.71 -2.34 10.01
CA ASP A 168 5.36 -3.34 9.01
C ASP A 168 4.03 -3.98 9.39
N PHE A 169 2.97 -3.51 8.74
CA PHE A 169 1.61 -3.96 8.99
C PHE A 169 1.32 -5.36 8.43
N SER A 170 2.27 -6.01 7.75
CA SER A 170 2.13 -7.41 7.34
C SER A 170 2.42 -8.40 8.47
N LEU A 171 2.96 -7.91 9.59
CA LEU A 171 3.26 -8.74 10.75
C LEU A 171 2.12 -8.67 11.79
N ALA A 172 1.62 -9.82 12.19
CA ALA A 172 0.46 -9.91 13.10
C ALA A 172 0.68 -9.22 14.46
N HIS A 173 1.90 -9.33 15.01
CA HIS A 173 2.23 -8.68 16.29
C HIS A 173 2.22 -7.15 16.17
N ASN A 174 2.72 -6.63 15.05
CA ASN A 174 2.73 -5.20 14.75
C ASN A 174 1.32 -4.65 14.62
N MET A 175 0.44 -5.33 13.86
CA MET A 175 -0.96 -4.92 13.74
C MET A 175 -1.70 -4.95 15.08
N LYS A 176 -1.39 -5.93 15.95
CA LYS A 176 -1.94 -5.99 17.29
C LYS A 176 -1.48 -4.82 18.17
N GLU A 177 -0.20 -4.46 18.12
CA GLU A 177 0.32 -3.31 18.89
C GLU A 177 -0.24 -1.98 18.37
N LEU A 178 -0.33 -1.82 17.04
CA LEU A 178 -0.98 -0.66 16.42
C LEU A 178 -2.44 -0.53 16.88
N GLY A 179 -3.22 -1.60 16.83
CA GLY A 179 -4.62 -1.59 17.29
C GLY A 179 -4.77 -1.25 18.77
N GLN A 180 -3.89 -1.77 19.64
CA GLN A 180 -3.91 -1.42 21.08
C GLN A 180 -3.56 0.05 21.32
N MET A 181 -2.56 0.56 20.60
CA MET A 181 -2.15 1.96 20.72
C MET A 181 -3.25 2.91 20.23
N LEU A 182 -3.88 2.60 19.09
CA LEU A 182 -5.02 3.36 18.56
C LEU A 182 -6.22 3.31 19.51
N GLY A 183 -6.57 2.14 20.05
CA GLY A 183 -7.68 2.01 21.01
C GLY A 183 -7.47 2.81 22.30
N ARG A 184 -6.23 3.00 22.76
CA ARG A 184 -5.92 3.89 23.90
C ARG A 184 -5.89 5.38 23.52
N LEU A 185 -5.69 5.69 22.24
CA LEU A 185 -5.58 7.05 21.73
C LEU A 185 -6.96 7.66 21.47
N VAL A 186 -7.90 6.87 20.94
CA VAL A 186 -9.20 7.35 20.47
C VAL A 186 -10.40 6.72 21.21
N ASP A 187 -10.14 5.90 22.23
CA ASP A 187 -11.15 5.13 22.96
C ASP A 187 -12.10 4.40 21.99
N ASP A 188 -13.41 4.69 22.00
CA ASP A 188 -14.41 4.07 21.12
C ASP A 188 -14.71 4.89 19.84
N GLU A 189 -14.04 6.03 19.61
CA GLU A 189 -14.23 6.84 18.39
C GLU A 189 -13.81 6.07 17.13
N PRO A 190 -14.55 6.18 16.01
CA PRO A 190 -14.35 5.32 14.85
C PRO A 190 -13.10 5.67 14.04
N LEU A 191 -12.44 4.64 13.48
CA LEU A 191 -11.25 4.74 12.65
C LEU A 191 -11.59 4.38 11.20
N LEU A 192 -11.16 5.24 10.27
CA LEU A 192 -11.12 4.91 8.85
C LEU A 192 -9.71 4.42 8.54
N TYR A 193 -9.57 3.13 8.28
CA TYR A 193 -8.36 2.56 7.72
C TYR A 193 -8.39 2.69 6.20
N THR A 194 -7.26 2.99 5.58
CA THR A 194 -7.11 2.92 4.12
C THR A 194 -5.97 2.00 3.74
N LEU A 195 -6.20 1.18 2.71
CA LEU A 195 -5.17 0.45 1.97
C LEU A 195 -5.37 0.75 0.49
N THR A 196 -4.83 1.88 0.03
CA THR A 196 -5.03 2.37 -1.35
C THR A 196 -3.77 2.27 -2.18
N GLY A 197 -3.88 2.41 -3.50
CA GLY A 197 -2.73 2.33 -4.41
C GLY A 197 -2.42 0.92 -4.91
N ASN A 198 -3.38 -0.02 -4.84
CA ASN A 198 -3.18 -1.43 -5.18
C ASN A 198 -2.17 -2.16 -4.27
N THR A 199 -1.98 -1.66 -3.04
CA THR A 199 -0.96 -2.18 -2.10
C THR A 199 -1.18 -3.64 -1.71
N LEU A 200 -2.44 -4.05 -1.50
CA LEU A 200 -2.80 -5.45 -1.20
C LEU A 200 -2.24 -6.43 -2.23
N ALA A 201 -2.25 -6.02 -3.50
CA ALA A 201 -1.85 -6.83 -4.63
C ALA A 201 -0.37 -7.22 -4.64
N ASN A 202 0.45 -6.53 -3.83
CA ASN A 202 1.89 -6.68 -3.87
C ASN A 202 2.42 -7.69 -2.86
N PHE A 203 1.57 -8.20 -1.96
CA PHE A 203 1.92 -9.22 -0.98
C PHE A 203 1.68 -10.62 -1.54
N GLU A 204 2.54 -11.58 -1.22
CA GLU A 204 2.38 -12.96 -1.71
C GLU A 204 1.05 -13.57 -1.28
N ASP A 205 0.70 -13.41 0.00
CA ASP A 205 -0.57 -13.83 0.57
C ASP A 205 -1.44 -12.60 0.87
N ASP A 206 -2.29 -12.25 -0.09
CA ASP A 206 -3.23 -11.14 -0.01
C ASP A 206 -4.37 -11.42 0.98
N GLU A 207 -4.83 -12.67 1.09
CA GLU A 207 -5.87 -13.07 2.02
C GLU A 207 -5.39 -12.96 3.47
N ASP A 208 -4.20 -13.45 3.79
CA ASP A 208 -3.63 -13.35 5.13
C ASP A 208 -3.43 -11.89 5.54
N LEU A 209 -2.90 -11.04 4.65
CA LEU A 209 -2.77 -9.60 4.94
C LEU A 209 -4.15 -8.96 5.19
N LEU A 210 -5.14 -9.21 4.32
CA LEU A 210 -6.47 -8.63 4.48
C LEU A 210 -7.12 -9.13 5.78
N ARG A 211 -6.90 -10.40 6.16
CA ARG A 211 -7.39 -10.99 7.41
C ARG A 211 -6.75 -10.33 8.62
N LEU A 212 -5.43 -10.05 8.59
CA LEU A 212 -4.74 -9.33 9.67
C LEU A 212 -5.30 -7.92 9.85
N ILE A 213 -5.56 -7.20 8.75
CA ILE A 213 -6.19 -5.88 8.80
C ILE A 213 -7.61 -5.98 9.36
N ALA A 214 -8.43 -6.92 8.87
CA ALA A 214 -9.79 -7.13 9.33
C ALA A 214 -9.87 -7.42 10.84
N GLN A 215 -8.92 -8.19 11.38
CA GLN A 215 -8.84 -8.48 12.82
C GLN A 215 -8.51 -7.27 13.69
N ALA A 216 -7.94 -6.21 13.12
CA ALA A 216 -7.67 -4.95 13.82
C ALA A 216 -8.88 -3.99 13.81
N LEU A 217 -9.89 -4.24 12.96
CA LEU A 217 -11.08 -3.40 12.86
C LEU A 217 -12.07 -3.72 13.99
N ARG A 218 -12.57 -2.66 14.64
CA ARG A 218 -13.71 -2.74 15.56
C ARG A 218 -15.02 -2.54 14.79
N PRO A 219 -16.20 -2.88 15.35
CA PRO A 219 -17.48 -2.76 14.66
C PRO A 219 -17.78 -1.40 14.02
N GLN A 220 -17.34 -0.31 14.66
CA GLN A 220 -17.51 1.07 14.19
C GLN A 220 -16.46 1.50 13.14
N ASP A 221 -15.38 0.75 13.00
CA ASP A 221 -14.30 1.08 12.07
C ASP A 221 -14.68 0.72 10.64
N ARG A 222 -14.00 1.35 9.67
CA ARG A 222 -14.17 1.06 8.25
C ARG A 222 -12.82 0.88 7.57
N LEU A 223 -12.78 0.07 6.53
CA LEU A 223 -11.61 -0.09 5.66
C LEU A 223 -11.96 0.39 4.25
N LEU A 224 -11.20 1.35 3.74
CA LEU A 224 -11.21 1.74 2.34
C LEU A 224 -10.09 1.02 1.60
N LEU A 225 -10.46 0.06 0.76
CA LEU A 225 -9.54 -0.76 -0.03
C LEU A 225 -9.59 -0.32 -1.50
N GLU A 226 -8.44 -0.10 -2.12
CA GLU A 226 -8.34 0.16 -3.56
C GLU A 226 -7.41 -0.84 -4.23
N VAL A 227 -7.92 -1.48 -5.28
CA VAL A 227 -7.21 -2.53 -6.02
C VAL A 227 -7.40 -2.36 -7.53
N ALA A 228 -6.40 -2.80 -8.30
CA ALA A 228 -6.52 -2.95 -9.74
C ALA A 228 -7.43 -4.14 -10.04
N SER A 229 -8.32 -3.99 -11.03
CA SER A 229 -9.29 -5.02 -11.40
C SER A 229 -9.14 -5.48 -12.84
N THR A 230 -9.69 -6.65 -13.13
CA THR A 230 -9.81 -7.22 -14.47
C THR A 230 -11.19 -7.82 -14.69
N THR A 231 -11.68 -7.72 -15.92
CA THR A 231 -12.92 -8.37 -16.39
C THR A 231 -12.66 -9.63 -17.20
N ARG A 232 -11.38 -9.96 -17.46
CA ARG A 232 -10.95 -11.13 -18.23
C ARG A 232 -9.84 -11.88 -17.51
N LEU A 233 -9.93 -13.21 -17.58
CA LEU A 233 -9.02 -14.17 -16.94
C LEU A 233 -8.58 -15.17 -18.01
N ASP A 234 -7.75 -14.67 -18.93
CA ASP A 234 -7.15 -15.46 -19.99
C ASP A 234 -5.67 -15.06 -20.13
N GLN A 235 -4.86 -15.95 -20.71
CA GLN A 235 -3.42 -15.73 -20.82
C GLN A 235 -3.09 -14.43 -21.59
N ALA A 236 -3.87 -14.10 -22.61
CA ALA A 236 -3.69 -12.85 -23.35
C ALA A 236 -3.89 -11.61 -22.46
N SER A 237 -4.79 -11.68 -21.47
CA SER A 237 -4.98 -10.63 -20.47
C SER A 237 -3.86 -10.63 -19.42
N ALA A 238 -3.32 -11.79 -19.05
CA ALA A 238 -2.15 -11.89 -18.17
C ALA A 238 -0.91 -11.25 -18.84
N ASP A 239 -0.64 -11.60 -20.10
CA ASP A 239 0.45 -11.03 -20.90
C ASP A 239 0.26 -9.51 -21.07
N ALA A 240 -0.96 -9.05 -21.35
CA ALA A 240 -1.26 -7.62 -21.47
C ALA A 240 -1.08 -6.87 -20.13
N ALA A 241 -1.32 -7.52 -18.99
CA ALA A 241 -1.06 -6.92 -17.69
C ALA A 241 0.45 -6.76 -17.48
N ALA A 242 1.25 -7.79 -17.78
CA ALA A 242 2.71 -7.70 -17.72
C ALA A 242 3.27 -6.62 -18.66
N ASP A 243 2.75 -6.52 -19.88
CA ASP A 243 3.14 -5.49 -20.86
C ASP A 243 2.83 -4.07 -20.38
N GLU A 244 1.70 -3.83 -19.69
CA GLU A 244 1.35 -2.53 -19.10
C GLU A 244 2.43 -2.03 -18.14
N TYR A 245 2.94 -2.93 -17.27
CA TYR A 245 4.02 -2.60 -16.33
C TYR A 245 5.37 -2.47 -17.04
N HIS A 246 5.68 -3.36 -17.98
CA HIS A 246 6.95 -3.36 -18.72
C HIS A 246 7.18 -2.07 -19.51
N GLN A 247 6.11 -1.50 -20.09
CA GLN A 247 6.18 -0.25 -20.86
C GLN A 247 6.43 0.99 -20.00
N THR A 248 6.30 0.89 -18.67
CA THR A 248 6.47 2.00 -17.74
C THR A 248 7.90 2.04 -17.21
N ARG A 249 8.73 2.88 -17.82
CA ARG A 249 10.16 3.00 -17.46
C ARG A 249 10.36 3.34 -15.98
N ALA A 250 9.61 4.29 -15.43
CA ALA A 250 9.78 4.68 -14.03
C ALA A 250 9.39 3.55 -13.07
N PHE A 251 8.45 2.68 -13.46
CA PHE A 251 8.10 1.48 -12.69
C PHE A 251 9.22 0.44 -12.73
N ALA A 252 9.85 0.22 -13.89
CA ALA A 252 11.03 -0.65 -14.00
C ALA A 252 12.21 -0.13 -13.14
N GLU A 253 12.40 1.19 -13.08
CA GLU A 253 13.39 1.81 -12.18
C GLU A 253 13.02 1.60 -10.70
N PHE A 254 11.74 1.68 -10.34
CA PHE A 254 11.25 1.39 -8.99
C PHE A 254 11.48 -0.06 -8.57
N VAL A 255 10.99 -1.04 -9.32
CA VAL A 255 11.10 -2.47 -8.94
C VAL A 255 12.56 -2.95 -8.84
N THR A 256 13.49 -2.30 -9.54
CA THR A 256 14.93 -2.61 -9.46
C THR A 256 15.67 -1.83 -8.36
N SER A 257 15.06 -0.80 -7.78
CA SER A 257 15.72 0.14 -6.88
C SER A 257 16.17 -0.51 -5.57
N ALA A 258 15.35 -1.37 -4.96
CA ALA A 258 15.68 -2.03 -3.70
C ALA A 258 16.88 -2.98 -3.87
N LEU A 259 16.94 -3.73 -4.97
CA LEU A 259 18.06 -4.61 -5.27
C LEU A 259 19.34 -3.81 -5.55
N ARG A 260 19.27 -2.70 -6.30
CA ARG A 260 20.40 -1.76 -6.51
C ARG A 260 20.89 -1.12 -5.23
N TYR A 261 19.97 -0.81 -4.31
CA TYR A 261 20.28 -0.10 -3.08
C TYR A 261 20.96 -1.00 -2.04
N ASN A 262 20.59 -2.28 -2.03
CA ASN A 262 21.01 -3.23 -1.00
C ASN A 262 22.03 -4.27 -1.48
N THR A 263 22.51 -4.21 -2.73
CA THR A 263 23.50 -5.16 -3.25
C THR A 263 24.49 -4.48 -4.19
N ASP A 264 25.59 -5.15 -4.52
CA ASP A 264 26.53 -4.70 -5.55
C ASP A 264 26.16 -5.18 -6.97
N LEU A 265 25.02 -5.86 -7.12
CA LEU A 265 24.58 -6.44 -8.39
C LEU A 265 24.30 -5.34 -9.41
N LYS A 266 24.99 -5.41 -10.55
CA LYS A 266 24.70 -4.54 -11.69
C LYS A 266 23.42 -4.99 -12.39
N ILE A 267 22.38 -4.17 -12.29
CA ILE A 267 21.09 -4.44 -12.91
C ILE A 267 21.00 -3.79 -14.29
N GLU A 268 21.08 -4.62 -15.32
CA GLU A 268 20.77 -4.31 -16.72
C GLU A 268 19.26 -4.50 -16.95
N ASN A 269 18.61 -3.52 -17.57
CA ASN A 269 17.15 -3.53 -17.73
C ASN A 269 16.67 -4.67 -18.64
N GLU A 270 17.50 -5.11 -19.58
CA GLU A 270 17.24 -6.21 -20.51
C GLU A 270 17.07 -7.56 -19.78
N ARG A 271 17.60 -7.66 -18.56
CA ARG A 271 17.52 -8.84 -17.70
C ARG A 271 16.31 -8.81 -16.76
N VAL A 272 15.53 -7.75 -16.78
CA VAL A 272 14.29 -7.64 -16.02
C VAL A 272 13.14 -8.16 -16.88
N LYS A 273 12.51 -9.24 -16.44
CA LYS A 273 11.38 -9.89 -17.12
C LYS A 273 10.09 -9.59 -16.37
N PHE A 274 9.03 -9.29 -17.11
CA PHE A 274 7.67 -9.14 -16.60
C PHE A 274 6.87 -10.35 -17.06
N VAL A 275 6.39 -11.16 -16.12
CA VAL A 275 5.74 -12.44 -16.40
C VAL A 275 4.31 -12.36 -15.88
N GLY A 276 3.35 -12.47 -16.80
CA GLY A 276 1.93 -12.51 -16.48
C GLY A 276 1.42 -13.95 -16.38
N GLU A 277 0.72 -14.27 -15.30
CA GLU A 277 0.09 -15.57 -15.09
C GLU A 277 -1.33 -15.42 -14.54
N ILE A 278 -2.14 -16.46 -14.71
CA ILE A 278 -3.44 -16.57 -14.07
C ILE A 278 -3.22 -17.28 -12.73
N GLU A 279 -3.62 -16.63 -11.65
CA GLU A 279 -3.51 -17.17 -10.29
C GLU A 279 -4.89 -17.60 -9.81
N ASP A 280 -4.99 -18.83 -9.28
CA ASP A 280 -6.20 -19.44 -8.71
C ASP A 280 -7.47 -19.34 -9.56
N ASP A 281 -7.30 -19.24 -10.89
CA ASP A 281 -8.36 -19.00 -11.88
C ASP A 281 -9.18 -17.72 -11.69
N ASP A 282 -8.75 -16.78 -10.84
CA ASP A 282 -9.55 -15.59 -10.52
C ASP A 282 -8.79 -14.29 -10.25
N ALA A 283 -7.47 -14.30 -10.39
CA ALA A 283 -6.64 -13.10 -10.50
C ALA A 283 -5.65 -13.21 -11.66
N LEU A 284 -5.20 -12.04 -12.15
CA LEU A 284 -4.00 -11.96 -12.99
C LEU A 284 -2.84 -11.53 -12.10
N LEU A 285 -1.81 -12.35 -12.01
CA LEU A 285 -0.58 -12.07 -11.29
C LEU A 285 0.50 -11.63 -12.27
N VAL A 286 1.23 -10.58 -11.92
CA VAL A 286 2.43 -10.15 -12.63
C VAL A 286 3.62 -10.30 -11.69
N LYS A 287 4.54 -11.18 -12.05
CA LYS A 287 5.86 -11.33 -11.41
C LYS A 287 6.89 -10.50 -12.18
N ILE A 288 7.66 -9.70 -11.47
CA ILE A 288 8.79 -8.98 -12.04
C ILE A 288 10.07 -9.64 -11.51
N LEU A 289 10.88 -10.13 -12.44
CA LEU A 289 12.04 -10.96 -12.14
C LEU A 289 13.30 -10.30 -12.71
N TRP A 290 14.39 -10.30 -11.96
CA TRP A 290 15.72 -10.24 -12.55
C TRP A 290 16.17 -11.66 -12.86
N GLN A 291 16.80 -11.89 -14.02
CA GLN A 291 17.30 -13.20 -14.41
C GLN A 291 18.77 -13.13 -14.82
N ASN A 292 19.58 -14.10 -14.38
CA ASN A 292 20.91 -14.31 -14.95
C ASN A 292 20.79 -15.04 -16.30
N ASP A 293 20.62 -14.30 -17.39
CA ASP A 293 20.61 -14.81 -18.76
C ASP A 293 21.98 -14.74 -19.45
N THR A 294 23.07 -14.66 -18.68
CA THR A 294 24.44 -14.71 -19.20
C THR A 294 24.95 -16.14 -19.37
N ASP A 295 26.12 -16.29 -19.98
CA ASP A 295 26.80 -17.59 -20.15
C ASP A 295 27.64 -17.98 -18.92
N ALA A 296 27.56 -17.24 -17.80
CA ALA A 296 28.38 -17.47 -16.61
C ALA A 296 27.62 -17.23 -15.29
N GLU A 297 28.16 -17.80 -14.21
CA GLU A 297 27.69 -17.49 -12.86
C GLU A 297 28.04 -16.04 -12.50
N ILE A 298 27.10 -15.34 -11.85
CA ILE A 298 27.30 -14.02 -11.28
C ILE A 298 27.39 -14.15 -9.75
N ARG A 299 28.20 -13.31 -9.11
CA ARG A 299 28.27 -13.20 -7.65
C ARG A 299 27.64 -11.89 -7.23
N MET A 300 26.73 -11.95 -6.27
CA MET A 300 26.07 -10.79 -5.67
C MET A 300 26.52 -10.67 -4.21
N GLY A 301 27.14 -9.54 -3.87
CA GLY A 301 27.47 -9.14 -2.52
C GLY A 301 26.27 -8.53 -1.80
N LEU A 302 26.07 -8.93 -0.55
CA LEU A 302 25.04 -8.42 0.36
C LEU A 302 25.63 -7.43 1.38
N PRO A 303 24.80 -6.63 2.08
CA PRO A 303 25.27 -5.62 3.04
C PRO A 303 26.00 -6.20 4.25
N ASP A 304 25.77 -7.48 4.56
CA ASP A 304 26.45 -8.21 5.62
C ASP A 304 27.73 -8.93 5.15
N HIS A 305 28.25 -8.55 3.98
CA HIS A 305 29.47 -9.06 3.36
C HIS A 305 29.42 -10.52 2.91
N THR A 306 28.24 -11.12 2.86
CA THR A 306 28.08 -12.44 2.23
C THR A 306 27.96 -12.33 0.71
N GLU A 307 28.46 -13.35 0.02
CA GLU A 307 28.32 -13.50 -1.42
C GLU A 307 27.30 -14.59 -1.75
N VAL A 308 26.37 -14.27 -2.62
CA VAL A 308 25.36 -15.19 -3.14
C VAL A 308 25.72 -15.56 -4.59
N PRO A 309 25.93 -16.85 -4.91
CA PRO A 309 26.05 -17.29 -6.29
C PRO A 309 24.69 -17.21 -7.00
N LEU A 310 24.71 -16.68 -8.21
CA LEU A 310 23.57 -16.61 -9.12
C LEU A 310 23.94 -17.41 -10.39
N PRO A 311 23.67 -18.73 -10.42
CA PRO A 311 23.93 -19.56 -11.60
C PRO A 311 23.19 -19.07 -12.84
N VAL A 312 23.61 -19.57 -14.02
CA VAL A 312 22.90 -19.30 -15.27
C VAL A 312 21.45 -19.77 -15.17
N GLY A 313 20.51 -18.89 -15.54
CA GLY A 313 19.08 -19.11 -15.48
C GLY A 313 18.42 -18.76 -14.13
N ASP A 314 19.21 -18.51 -13.08
CA ASP A 314 18.68 -18.16 -11.75
C ASP A 314 17.96 -16.81 -11.77
N THR A 315 16.98 -16.67 -10.89
CA THR A 315 16.08 -15.52 -10.82
C THR A 315 16.02 -14.92 -9.41
N ILE A 316 15.80 -13.62 -9.37
CA ILE A 316 15.44 -12.87 -8.16
C ILE A 316 14.09 -12.21 -8.44
N ARG A 317 13.06 -12.53 -7.65
CA ARG A 317 11.77 -11.86 -7.73
C ARG A 317 11.87 -10.48 -7.11
N LEU A 318 11.71 -9.45 -7.93
CA LEU A 318 11.86 -8.06 -7.54
C LEU A 318 10.57 -7.48 -6.97
N TYR A 319 9.44 -7.95 -7.50
CA TYR A 319 8.13 -7.42 -7.18
C TYR A 319 7.03 -8.37 -7.69
N THR A 320 5.89 -8.35 -7.01
CA THR A 320 4.65 -8.99 -7.47
C THR A 320 3.52 -7.97 -7.45
N THR A 321 2.56 -8.10 -8.35
CA THR A 321 1.34 -7.32 -8.29
C THR A 321 0.19 -8.04 -8.98
N ARG A 322 -1.03 -7.79 -8.55
CA ARG A 322 -2.24 -8.46 -9.06
C ARG A 322 -3.25 -7.48 -9.64
N LYS A 323 -4.05 -8.00 -10.57
CA LYS A 323 -5.34 -7.44 -10.98
C LYS A 323 -6.43 -8.44 -10.64
N TYR A 324 -7.40 -8.00 -9.86
CA TYR A 324 -8.41 -8.86 -9.27
C TYR A 324 -9.66 -8.96 -10.13
N SER A 325 -10.24 -10.15 -10.24
CA SER A 325 -11.62 -10.27 -10.70
C SER A 325 -12.60 -9.92 -9.57
N THR A 326 -13.83 -9.53 -9.94
CA THR A 326 -14.90 -9.33 -8.96
C THR A 326 -15.17 -10.59 -8.13
N ALA A 327 -14.97 -11.79 -8.70
CA ALA A 327 -15.11 -13.05 -8.00
C ALA A 327 -14.05 -13.23 -6.90
N ARG A 328 -12.77 -12.94 -7.20
CA ARG A 328 -11.68 -12.96 -6.21
C ARG A 328 -11.93 -11.97 -5.08
N LEU A 329 -12.34 -10.74 -5.39
CA LEU A 329 -12.63 -9.73 -4.37
C LEU A 329 -13.76 -10.16 -3.43
N LYS A 330 -14.84 -10.72 -3.98
CA LYS A 330 -15.93 -11.26 -3.16
C LYS A 330 -15.46 -12.42 -2.27
N ARG A 331 -14.61 -13.31 -2.79
CA ARG A 331 -14.04 -14.42 -2.01
C ARG A 331 -13.17 -13.90 -0.87
N LEU A 332 -12.22 -13.01 -1.17
CA LEU A 332 -11.30 -12.40 -0.20
C LEU A 332 -12.05 -11.68 0.92
N THR A 333 -13.00 -10.81 0.58
CA THR A 333 -13.77 -10.06 1.59
C THR A 333 -14.62 -10.99 2.45
N THR A 334 -15.25 -12.00 1.85
CA THR A 334 -16.02 -13.01 2.60
C THR A 334 -15.13 -13.82 3.55
N ALA A 335 -13.98 -14.30 3.08
CA ALA A 335 -13.03 -15.05 3.90
C ALA A 335 -12.48 -14.23 5.07
N CYS A 336 -12.35 -12.91 4.87
CA CYS A 336 -11.89 -11.98 5.88
C CYS A 336 -13.02 -11.37 6.73
N LYS A 337 -14.28 -11.83 6.58
CA LYS A 337 -15.44 -11.33 7.32
C LYS A 337 -15.65 -9.81 7.15
N LEU A 338 -15.44 -9.33 5.93
CA LEU A 338 -15.64 -7.95 5.51
C LEU A 338 -16.84 -7.87 4.57
N THR A 339 -17.78 -6.98 4.88
CA THR A 339 -18.97 -6.72 4.06
C THR A 339 -18.76 -5.42 3.28
N PRO A 340 -18.94 -5.40 1.95
CA PRO A 340 -18.95 -4.17 1.17
C PRO A 340 -20.13 -3.28 1.56
N VAL A 341 -19.83 -2.06 2.01
CA VAL A 341 -20.79 -0.97 2.25
C VAL A 341 -21.03 -0.20 0.95
N GLU A 342 -19.97 0.06 0.19
CA GLU A 342 -20.02 0.70 -1.12
C GLU A 342 -18.88 0.16 -2.00
N ALA A 343 -19.14 0.02 -3.30
CA ALA A 343 -18.19 -0.51 -4.27
C ALA A 343 -18.23 0.29 -5.57
N ILE A 344 -17.09 0.88 -5.93
CA ILE A 344 -16.98 1.72 -7.12
C ILE A 344 -15.98 1.10 -8.08
N GLN A 345 -16.48 0.66 -9.22
CA GLN A 345 -15.66 0.17 -10.32
C GLN A 345 -15.40 1.27 -11.36
N SER A 346 -14.19 1.30 -11.89
CA SER A 346 -13.82 2.15 -13.02
C SER A 346 -12.91 1.40 -13.97
N GLN A 347 -13.10 1.58 -15.28
CA GLN A 347 -12.23 0.99 -16.31
C GLN A 347 -11.20 1.98 -16.80
N PHE A 348 -10.02 1.48 -17.19
CA PHE A 348 -9.00 2.30 -17.85
C PHE A 348 -9.49 2.72 -19.24
N ARG A 349 -9.66 4.02 -19.44
CA ARG A 349 -10.10 4.57 -20.72
C ARG A 349 -8.93 4.63 -21.70
N TYR A 350 -8.81 3.63 -22.56
CA TYR A 350 -7.96 3.71 -23.75
C TYR A 350 -8.73 4.34 -24.91
N GLN A 351 -8.07 5.24 -25.66
CA GLN A 351 -8.73 6.02 -26.72
C GLN A 351 -9.24 5.17 -27.92
N ARG A 352 -8.91 3.87 -28.01
CA ARG A 352 -9.23 3.08 -29.23
C ARG A 352 -9.59 1.59 -29.05
N ARG A 353 -9.49 0.98 -27.86
CA ARG A 353 -9.87 -0.44 -27.64
C ARG A 353 -10.47 -0.67 -26.25
N PRO A 354 -11.41 -1.62 -26.10
CA PRO A 354 -11.83 -2.09 -24.79
C PRO A 354 -10.62 -2.66 -24.05
N ASN A 355 -10.28 -2.12 -22.88
CA ASN A 355 -9.27 -2.67 -21.99
C ASN A 355 -10.00 -3.45 -20.88
N PRO A 356 -9.64 -4.72 -20.60
CA PRO A 356 -10.23 -5.47 -19.50
C PRO A 356 -9.90 -4.92 -18.10
N PHE A 357 -8.92 -4.04 -17.98
CA PHE A 357 -8.38 -3.55 -16.70
C PHE A 357 -9.08 -2.30 -16.18
N GLY A 358 -9.07 -2.17 -14.85
CA GLY A 358 -9.67 -1.08 -14.14
C GLY A 358 -9.16 -0.94 -12.71
N LEU A 359 -9.94 -0.23 -11.91
CA LEU A 359 -9.79 -0.10 -10.46
C LEU A 359 -11.13 -0.35 -9.77
N GLU A 360 -11.06 -0.95 -8.60
CA GLU A 360 -12.17 -1.06 -7.66
C GLU A 360 -11.78 -0.36 -6.35
N LEU A 361 -12.67 0.52 -5.88
CA LEU A 361 -12.59 1.15 -4.57
C LEU A 361 -13.75 0.61 -3.73
N LEU A 362 -13.43 -0.08 -2.63
CA LEU A 362 -14.37 -0.74 -1.74
C LEU A 362 -14.33 -0.06 -0.37
N LEU A 363 -15.47 0.39 0.11
CA LEU A 363 -15.66 0.69 1.53
C LEU A 363 -16.19 -0.57 2.20
N LEU A 364 -15.46 -1.07 3.19
CA LEU A 364 -15.70 -2.33 3.86
C LEU A 364 -15.99 -2.09 5.34
N ALA A 365 -16.93 -2.84 5.88
CA ALA A 365 -17.22 -2.92 7.31
C ALA A 365 -16.91 -4.35 7.82
N PRO A 366 -16.37 -4.50 9.05
CA PRO A 366 -16.18 -5.83 9.64
C PRO A 366 -17.53 -6.45 10.03
N GLU A 367 -17.55 -7.78 10.15
CA GLU A 367 -18.69 -8.52 10.70
C GLU A 367 -19.06 -8.01 12.10
N GLY A 368 -20.36 -7.76 12.32
CA GLY A 368 -20.86 -7.17 13.57
C GLY A 368 -20.89 -5.64 13.60
N ALA A 369 -20.53 -4.96 12.50
CA ALA A 369 -20.83 -3.54 12.34
C ALA A 369 -22.35 -3.29 12.48
N GLU A 370 -22.73 -2.27 13.25
CA GLU A 370 -24.13 -1.83 13.33
C GLU A 370 -24.61 -1.45 11.92
N GLU A 371 -25.78 -1.96 11.51
CA GLU A 371 -26.40 -1.57 10.24
C GLU A 371 -26.59 -0.05 10.26
N ALA A 372 -25.99 0.65 9.29
CA ALA A 372 -26.33 2.04 9.04
C ALA A 372 -27.85 2.12 8.79
N ASP A 373 -28.53 3.07 9.43
CA ASP A 373 -29.98 3.27 9.31
C ASP A 373 -30.42 3.12 7.84
N HIS A 374 -31.12 2.02 7.54
CA HIS A 374 -31.71 1.74 6.24
C HIS A 374 -32.56 2.95 5.83
N THR A 375 -32.18 3.65 4.76
CA THR A 375 -32.92 4.83 4.32
C THR A 375 -34.01 4.42 3.34
N LEU A 376 -35.08 5.20 3.30
CA LEU A 376 -36.18 5.04 2.34
C LEU A 376 -35.72 5.13 0.87
N ALA A 377 -34.51 5.63 0.62
CA ALA A 377 -33.90 5.65 -0.71
C ALA A 377 -33.39 4.26 -1.13
N ASP A 378 -32.96 3.43 -0.19
CA ASP A 378 -32.44 2.08 -0.45
C ASP A 378 -33.57 1.12 -0.92
N ASP A 379 -34.79 1.32 -0.39
CA ASP A 379 -36.00 0.59 -0.80
C ASP A 379 -36.44 0.86 -2.25
N ILE A 380 -36.08 2.02 -2.81
CA ILE A 380 -36.47 2.40 -4.18
C ILE A 380 -35.56 1.73 -5.21
N TRP A 381 -34.31 1.42 -4.86
CA TRP A 381 -33.33 0.81 -5.76
C TRP A 381 -33.29 -0.73 -5.69
N ALA A 382 -33.93 -1.33 -4.67
CA ALA A 382 -34.06 -2.79 -4.53
C ALA A 382 -35.23 -3.39 -5.33
N ARG A 383 -35.93 -2.62 -6.18
CA ARG A 383 -37.03 -3.07 -7.05
C ARG A 383 -36.66 -3.15 -8.52
#